data_AF-A0A2L2Z9V9-F1
#
_entry.id   AF-A0A2L2Z9V9-F1
#
_cell.length_a   1.000
_cell.length_b   1.000
_cell.length_c   1.000
_cell.angle_alpha   90.00
_cell.angle_beta   90.00
_cell.angle_gamma   90.00
#
_symmetry.space_group_name_H-M   'P 1'
#
loop_
_entity.id
_entity.type
_entity.pdbx_description
1 polymer ?
#
loop_
_entity_poly.entity_id
_entity_poly.type
_entity_poly.pdbx_seq_one_letter_code
_entity_poly.pdbx_strand_id
1 'polypeptide(L)'
;DARACTGVLGVHPRSRDIKTENFSINFHGVEILADTKLDLNCGRRYGLIGQNGSGKSTLMAALGRREVPFQDNIDIYHLTREKDA
;
A
#
# COMPACT_ATOMS: atom_id res chain seq x y z
N ASP A 1 9.77 5.54 -12.84
CA ASP A 1 8.67 4.58 -12.63
C ASP A 1 7.33 5.22 -12.93
N ALA A 2 6.58 4.70 -13.90
CA ALA A 2 5.24 5.20 -14.22
C ALA A 2 4.20 4.40 -13.42
N ARG A 3 4.02 4.79 -12.15
CA ARG A 3 3.03 4.21 -11.24
C ARG A 3 2.10 5.32 -10.77
N ALA A 4 0.80 5.09 -10.86
CA ALA A 4 -0.22 6.04 -10.42
C ALA A 4 -1.09 5.35 -9.39
N CYS A 5 -1.23 5.98 -8.23
CA CYS A 5 -2.05 5.50 -7.13
C CYS A 5 -3.14 6.53 -6.84
N THR A 6 -4.34 6.05 -6.53
CA THR A 6 -5.47 6.88 -6.10
C THR A 6 -6.07 6.30 -4.84
N GLY A 7 -6.73 7.12 -4.04
CA GLY A 7 -7.42 6.67 -2.83
C GLY A 7 -7.84 7.84 -1.97
N VAL A 8 -8.73 7.58 -1.03
CA VAL A 8 -9.20 8.56 -0.04
C VAL A 8 -8.90 8.04 1.35
N LEU A 9 -8.29 8.88 2.18
CA LEU A 9 -8.02 8.55 3.58
C LEU A 9 -9.35 8.40 4.33
N GLY A 10 -9.65 7.18 4.79
CA GLY A 10 -10.92 6.82 5.43
C GLY A 10 -10.87 6.82 6.95
N VAL A 11 -9.89 7.49 7.56
CA VAL A 11 -9.60 7.36 8.99
C VAL A 11 -9.19 8.70 9.61
N HIS A 12 -9.47 8.86 10.92
CA HIS A 12 -9.07 10.05 11.68
C HIS A 12 -7.54 10.25 11.65
N PRO A 13 -7.02 11.50 11.52
CA PRO A 13 -5.59 11.78 11.39
C PRO A 13 -4.68 11.28 12.52
N ARG A 14 -5.25 11.05 13.71
CA ARG A 14 -4.52 10.50 14.88
C ARG A 14 -4.72 9.00 15.10
N SER A 15 -5.46 8.32 14.23
CA SER A 15 -5.64 6.88 14.35
C SER A 15 -4.32 6.16 14.11
N ARG A 16 -4.19 4.97 14.69
CA ARG A 16 -3.10 4.02 14.39
C ARG A 16 -3.51 2.97 13.37
N ASP A 17 -4.80 2.90 13.03
CA ASP A 17 -5.29 2.07 11.93
C ASP A 17 -5.06 2.79 10.61
N ILE A 18 -4.79 2.04 9.56
CA ILE A 18 -4.64 2.53 8.19
C ILE A 18 -5.90 2.12 7.43
N LYS A 19 -6.62 3.10 6.89
CA LYS A 19 -7.80 2.84 6.03
C LYS A 19 -7.77 3.73 4.81
N THR A 20 -7.79 3.11 3.64
CA THR A 20 -7.90 3.80 2.35
C THR A 20 -9.09 3.23 1.59
N GLU A 21 -10.00 4.13 1.22
CA GLU A 21 -11.17 3.86 0.39
C GLU A 21 -10.85 4.19 -1.08
N ASN A 22 -11.55 3.53 -2.02
CA ASN A 22 -11.38 3.75 -3.46
C ASN A 22 -9.91 3.65 -3.92
N PHE A 23 -9.21 2.65 -3.41
CA PHE A 23 -7.79 2.45 -3.65
C PHE A 23 -7.58 1.73 -4.99
N SER A 24 -6.92 2.42 -5.93
CA SER A 24 -6.55 1.87 -7.23
C SER A 24 -5.07 2.10 -7.52
N ILE A 25 -4.44 1.15 -8.21
CA ILE A 25 -3.04 1.22 -8.64
C ILE A 25 -2.95 0.87 -10.12
N ASN A 26 -2.41 1.82 -10.90
CA ASN A 26 -2.03 1.59 -12.29
C ASN A 26 -0.51 1.59 -12.40
N PHE A 27 0.04 0.59 -13.10
CA PHE A 27 1.47 0.48 -13.35
C PHE A 27 1.71 0.21 -14.84
N HIS A 28 2.41 1.15 -15.50
CA HIS A 28 2.66 1.09 -16.95
C HIS A 28 1.37 0.89 -17.79
N GLY A 29 0.28 1.53 -17.40
CA GLY A 29 -1.01 1.43 -18.10
C GLY A 29 -1.81 0.16 -17.81
N VAL A 30 -1.29 -0.74 -16.97
CA VAL A 30 -2.03 -1.92 -16.49
C VAL A 30 -2.60 -1.63 -15.11
N GLU A 31 -3.90 -1.84 -14.96
CA GLU A 31 -4.59 -1.79 -13.68
C GLU A 31 -4.25 -3.03 -12.85
N ILE A 32 -3.60 -2.80 -11.72
CA ILE A 32 -3.18 -3.85 -10.78
C ILE A 32 -4.23 -4.03 -9.69
N LEU A 33 -4.83 -2.92 -9.25
CA LEU A 33 -5.86 -2.87 -8.23
C LEU A 33 -6.88 -1.81 -8.64
N ALA A 34 -8.17 -2.12 -8.49
CA ALA A 34 -9.27 -1.25 -8.91
C ALA A 34 -10.26 -1.10 -7.75
N ASP A 35 -10.58 0.14 -7.38
CA ASP A 35 -11.64 0.54 -6.44
C ASP A 35 -11.73 -0.33 -5.18
N THR A 36 -10.57 -0.67 -4.63
CA THR A 36 -10.45 -1.61 -3.51
C THR A 36 -10.41 -0.85 -2.18
N LYS A 37 -10.64 -1.58 -1.08
CA LYS A 37 -10.46 -1.06 0.28
C LYS A 37 -9.20 -1.64 0.89
N LEU A 38 -8.35 -0.78 1.45
CA LEU A 38 -7.17 -1.17 2.20
C LEU A 38 -7.37 -0.87 3.69
N ASP A 39 -7.60 -1.92 4.49
CA ASP A 39 -7.80 -1.82 5.93
C ASP A 39 -6.71 -2.61 6.68
N LEU A 40 -5.79 -1.88 7.32
CA LEU A 40 -4.76 -2.45 8.18
C LEU A 40 -4.94 -1.94 9.61
N ASN A 41 -5.38 -2.82 10.50
CA ASN A 41 -5.61 -2.45 11.90
C ASN A 41 -4.31 -2.56 12.70
N CYS A 42 -4.11 -1.62 13.62
CA CYS A 42 -2.97 -1.59 14.52
C CYS A 42 -2.86 -2.91 15.32
N GLY A 43 -1.64 -3.43 15.44
CA GLY A 43 -1.34 -4.66 16.18
C GLY A 43 -1.60 -5.96 15.41
N ARG A 44 -1.92 -5.88 14.11
CA ARG A 44 -2.11 -7.06 13.25
C ARG A 44 -0.93 -7.28 12.31
N ARG A 45 -0.74 -8.54 11.91
CA ARG A 45 0.22 -8.96 10.89
C ARG A 45 -0.54 -9.48 9.68
N TYR A 46 -0.21 -8.95 8.50
CA TYR A 46 -0.88 -9.28 7.26
C TYR A 46 0.09 -9.94 6.29
N GLY A 47 -0.39 -10.98 5.59
CA GLY A 47 0.33 -11.61 4.49
C GLY A 47 -0.36 -11.26 3.17
N LEU A 48 0.42 -10.79 2.20
CA LEU A 48 -0.08 -10.55 0.84
C LEU A 48 0.26 -11.76 -0.05
N ILE A 49 -0.77 -12.48 -0.47
CA ILE A 49 -0.64 -13.69 -1.30
C ILE A 49 -1.24 -13.48 -2.68
N GLY A 50 -0.76 -14.23 -3.67
CA GLY A 50 -1.20 -14.13 -5.06
C GLY A 50 -0.18 -14.73 -6.02
N GLN A 51 -0.58 -14.98 -7.26
CA GLN A 51 0.30 -15.54 -8.30
C GLN A 51 1.46 -14.61 -8.65
N ASN A 52 2.55 -15.16 -9.20
CA ASN A 52 3.64 -14.33 -9.72
C ASN A 52 3.12 -13.39 -10.81
N GLY A 53 3.58 -12.14 -10.79
CA GLY A 53 3.08 -11.10 -11.70
C GLY A 53 1.77 -10.42 -11.27
N SER A 54 1.09 -10.87 -10.21
CA SER A 54 -0.17 -10.25 -9.72
C SER A 54 -0.02 -8.85 -9.09
N GLY A 55 1.15 -8.21 -9.23
CA GLY A 55 1.39 -6.87 -8.72
C GLY A 55 1.69 -6.73 -7.22
N LYS A 56 1.98 -7.83 -6.50
CA LYS A 56 2.30 -7.78 -5.05
C LYS A 56 3.45 -6.84 -4.71
N SER A 57 4.58 -6.97 -5.40
CA SER A 57 5.74 -6.10 -5.19
C SER A 57 5.45 -4.65 -5.61
N THR A 58 4.58 -4.47 -6.61
CA THR A 58 4.10 -3.16 -7.05
C THR A 58 3.25 -2.48 -5.97
N LEU A 59 2.33 -3.22 -5.34
CA LEU A 59 1.57 -2.77 -4.19
C LEU A 59 2.50 -2.42 -3.02
N MET A 60 3.39 -3.34 -2.61
CA MET A 60 4.33 -3.11 -1.50
C MET A 60 5.21 -1.87 -1.71
N ALA A 61 5.73 -1.66 -2.93
CA ALA A 61 6.51 -0.48 -3.23
C ALA A 61 5.67 0.81 -3.29
N ALA A 62 4.39 0.76 -3.68
CA ALA A 62 3.51 1.93 -3.62
C ALA A 62 3.23 2.35 -2.16
N LEU A 63 2.94 1.37 -1.28
CA LEU A 63 2.79 1.62 0.16
C LEU A 63 4.09 2.16 0.77
N GLY A 64 5.22 1.53 0.44
CA GLY A 64 6.54 1.91 0.94
C GLY A 64 7.00 3.31 0.53
N ARG A 65 6.55 3.80 -0.62
CA ARG A 65 6.86 5.14 -1.14
C ARG A 65 5.84 6.22 -0.72
N ARG A 66 4.85 5.86 0.09
CA ARG A 66 3.71 6.74 0.44
C ARG A 66 2.96 7.27 -0.79
N GLU A 67 2.90 6.49 -1.86
CA GLU A 67 2.09 6.82 -3.06
C GLU A 67 0.58 6.64 -2.78
N VAL A 68 0.25 5.95 -1.69
CA VAL A 68 -1.10 5.77 -1.15
C VAL A 68 -1.30 6.74 0.01
N PRO A 69 -2.48 7.39 0.15
CA PRO A 69 -2.72 8.32 1.24
C PRO A 69 -2.70 7.61 2.60
N PHE A 70 -1.76 8.00 3.44
CA PHE A 70 -1.63 7.58 4.82
C PHE A 70 -1.56 8.79 5.74
N GLN A 71 -1.89 8.60 7.01
CA GLN A 71 -1.72 9.65 8.01
C GLN A 71 -0.24 9.97 8.23
N ASP A 72 0.05 11.24 8.54
CA ASP A 72 1.42 11.73 8.77
C ASP A 72 2.05 11.16 10.04
N ASN A 73 1.24 10.70 11.00
CA ASN A 73 1.69 10.11 12.26
C ASN A 73 2.10 8.63 12.14
N ILE A 74 2.23 8.10 10.93
CA ILE A 74 2.62 6.71 10.67
C ILE A 74 3.95 6.71 9.91
N ASP A 75 4.97 6.11 10.50
CA ASP A 75 6.23 5.83 9.81
C ASP A 75 6.10 4.56 8.96
N ILE A 76 6.76 4.55 7.80
CA ILE A 76 6.75 3.43 6.87
C ILE A 76 8.19 3.01 6.57
N TYR A 77 8.49 1.75 6.89
CA TYR A 77 9.77 1.13 6.61
C TYR A 77 9.55 0.01 5.59
N HIS A 78 10.00 0.22 4.35
CA HIS A 78 9.89 -0.78 3.29
C HIS A 78 11.24 -1.46 3.06
N LEU A 79 11.38 -2.65 3.64
CA LEU A 79 12.56 -3.49 3.45
C LEU A 79 12.40 -4.31 2.17
N THR A 80 13.26 -4.06 1.18
CA THR A 80 13.22 -4.77 -0.11
C THR A 80 14.18 -5.95 -0.21
N ARG A 81 15.18 -6.00 0.68
CA ARG A 81 16.20 -7.03 0.75
C ARG A 81 16.62 -7.24 2.19
N GLU A 82 16.99 -8.48 2.52
CA GLU A 82 17.64 -8.77 3.80
C GLU A 82 19.02 -8.14 3.85
N LYS A 83 19.55 -7.95 5.06
CA LYS A 83 20.92 -7.49 5.24
C LYS A 83 21.87 -8.60 4.79
N ASP A 84 22.65 -8.33 3.76
CA ASP A 84 23.78 -9.20 3.40
C ASP A 84 24.76 -9.25 4.59
N ALA A 85 25.20 -10.47 4.94
CA ALA A 85 26.05 -10.73 6.11
C ALA A 85 27.43 -10.05 6.02
#